data_AF-A0A2H3DFZ3-F1
#
_entry.id   AF-A0A2H3DFZ3-F1
#
_cell.length_a   1.000
_cell.length_b   1.000
_cell.length_c   1.000
_cell.angle_alpha   90.00
_cell.angle_beta   90.00
_cell.angle_gamma   90.00
#
_symmetry.space_group_name_H-M   'P 1'
#
loop_
_entity.id
_entity.type
_entity.pdbx_description
1 polymer ?
#
loop_
_entity_poly.entity_id
_entity_poly.type
_entity_poly.pdbx_seq_one_letter_code
_entity_poly.pdbx_strand_id
1 'polypeptide(L)'
;LTATHQLAVERGKWLGISREWRLCRMCSNDVEDVPHVLFICSFPPADLIHTSFLASVWERYPSWKTRVRSPTHLLLLAGTDDLVASTGRFVHEMLTLWDSAP
;
A
#
# COMPACT_ATOMS: atom_id res chain seq x y z
N LEU A 1 11.85 -14.88 -2.85
CA LEU A 1 10.76 -14.22 -3.59
C LEU A 1 11.12 -12.75 -3.67
N THR A 2 11.83 -12.34 -4.72
CA THR A 2 12.09 -10.92 -5.00
C THR A 2 10.90 -10.41 -5.77
N ALA A 3 10.02 -9.67 -5.11
CA ALA A 3 8.89 -9.06 -5.79
C ALA A 3 9.44 -8.06 -6.83
N THR A 4 8.83 -7.95 -8.01
CA THR A 4 9.30 -7.07 -9.09
C THR A 4 9.02 -5.58 -8.83
N HIS A 5 8.57 -5.24 -7.62
CA HIS A 5 8.18 -3.89 -7.24
C HIS A 5 9.41 -3.06 -6.83
N GLN A 6 9.37 -1.77 -7.11
CA GLN A 6 10.49 -0.83 -6.96
C GLN A 6 10.78 -0.35 -5.55
N LEU A 7 10.09 -0.91 -4.56
CA LEU A 7 10.28 -0.57 -3.16
C LEU A 7 11.72 -0.91 -2.74
N ALA A 8 12.32 -0.01 -1.96
CA ALA A 8 13.69 -0.16 -1.52
C ALA A 8 13.90 -1.41 -0.67
N VAL A 9 12.87 -1.85 0.07
CA VAL A 9 12.90 -3.12 0.83
C VAL A 9 12.96 -4.35 -0.08
N GLU A 10 12.23 -4.35 -1.19
CA GLU A 10 12.15 -5.49 -2.13
C GLU A 10 13.43 -5.60 -2.99
N ARG A 11 14.06 -4.46 -3.29
CA ARG A 11 15.31 -4.38 -4.07
C ARG A 11 16.57 -4.58 -3.23
N GLY A 12 16.45 -4.79 -1.91
CA GLY A 12 17.59 -4.88 -1.02
C GLY A 12 18.40 -3.58 -0.88
N LYS A 13 17.85 -2.43 -1.31
CA LYS A 13 18.52 -1.12 -1.18
C LYS A 13 18.81 -0.75 0.27
N TRP A 14 18.02 -1.28 1.20
CA TRP A 14 18.20 -1.07 2.64
C TRP A 14 19.26 -1.97 3.30
N LEU A 15 20.00 -2.77 2.53
CA LEU A 15 21.04 -3.64 3.08
C LEU A 15 22.11 -2.81 3.79
N GLY A 16 22.38 -3.11 5.06
CA GLY A 16 23.35 -2.38 5.88
C GLY A 16 22.85 -1.03 6.43
N ILE A 17 21.63 -0.60 6.09
CA ILE A 17 21.02 0.63 6.61
C ILE A 17 20.14 0.25 7.80
N SER A 18 20.30 0.89 8.96
CA SER A 18 19.44 0.62 10.13
C SER A 18 18.02 1.16 9.92
N ARG A 19 17.04 0.56 10.61
CA ARG A 19 15.61 0.73 10.31
C ARG A 19 15.17 2.19 10.36
N GLU A 20 15.70 2.96 11.30
CA GLU A 20 15.42 4.38 11.51
C GLU A 20 15.83 5.28 10.32
N TRP A 21 16.73 4.82 9.44
CA TRP A 21 17.14 5.55 8.24
C TRP A 21 16.45 5.07 6.97
N ARG A 22 15.52 4.10 7.07
CA ARG A 22 14.83 3.50 5.91
C ARG A 22 13.57 4.27 5.51
N LEU A 23 13.65 5.60 5.57
CA LEU A 23 12.48 6.46 5.38
C LEU A 23 11.87 6.27 3.99
N CYS A 24 10.54 6.23 3.95
CA CYS A 24 9.73 6.24 2.75
C CYS A 24 10.07 7.46 1.91
N ARG A 25 10.44 7.24 0.65
CA ARG A 25 10.88 8.32 -0.24
C ARG A 25 9.79 9.36 -0.52
N MET A 26 8.52 9.00 -0.29
CA MET A 26 7.37 9.88 -0.47
C MET A 26 7.11 10.76 0.76
N CYS A 27 6.90 10.15 1.94
CA CYS A 27 6.49 10.89 3.13
C CYS A 27 7.65 11.26 4.06
N SER A 28 8.83 10.65 3.89
CA SER A 28 10.02 10.84 4.73
C SER A 28 9.78 10.64 6.25
N ASN A 29 8.73 9.90 6.63
CA ASN A 29 8.28 9.83 8.02
C ASN A 29 8.34 8.42 8.64
N ASP A 30 8.18 7.37 7.84
CA ASP A 30 8.12 5.98 8.29
C ASP A 30 8.83 5.07 7.29
N VAL A 31 9.03 3.80 7.62
CA VAL A 31 9.82 2.86 6.82
C VAL A 31 9.17 2.58 5.47
N GLU A 32 9.96 2.60 4.40
CA GLU A 32 9.50 2.16 3.08
C GLU A 32 9.32 0.63 3.03
N ASP A 33 8.14 0.15 3.41
CA ASP A 33 7.73 -1.23 3.27
C ASP A 33 6.34 -1.37 2.62
N VAL A 34 5.97 -2.59 2.23
CA VAL A 34 4.71 -2.86 1.51
C VAL A 34 3.47 -2.39 2.30
N PRO A 35 3.31 -2.69 3.61
CA PRO A 35 2.20 -2.17 4.39
C PRO A 35 2.15 -0.64 4.43
N HIS A 36 3.30 0.02 4.63
CA HIS A 36 3.36 1.48 4.67
C HIS A 36 2.92 2.07 3.33
N VAL A 37 3.56 1.61 2.25
CA VAL A 37 3.31 2.07 0.88
C VAL A 37 1.85 1.93 0.53
N LEU A 38 1.29 0.73 0.70
CA LEU A 38 -0.05 0.44 0.22
C LEU A 38 -1.17 1.00 1.08
N PHE A 39 -0.93 1.41 2.33
CA PHE A 39 -2.07 1.73 3.21
C PHE A 39 -1.89 2.82 4.26
N ILE A 40 -0.66 3.18 4.59
CA ILE A 40 -0.38 4.04 5.76
C ILE A 40 0.22 5.37 5.31
N CYS A 41 0.91 5.39 4.16
CA CYS A 41 1.65 6.54 3.70
C CYS A 41 0.77 7.81 3.67
N SER A 42 1.23 8.84 4.37
CA SER A 42 0.55 10.14 4.49
C SER A 42 0.85 11.09 3.32
N PHE A 43 1.42 10.58 2.22
CA PHE A 43 1.68 11.40 1.04
C PHE A 43 0.34 11.70 0.34
N PRO A 44 -0.03 12.97 0.09
CA PRO A 44 -1.40 13.31 -0.31
C PRO A 44 -1.91 12.59 -1.57
N PRO A 45 -1.11 12.38 -2.63
CA PRO A 45 -1.53 11.57 -3.77
C PRO A 45 -1.82 10.09 -3.43
N ALA A 46 -1.10 9.50 -2.47
CA ALA A 46 -1.35 8.13 -2.00
C ALA A 46 -2.67 8.06 -1.23
N ASP A 47 -2.95 9.07 -0.38
CA ASP A 47 -4.19 9.16 0.39
C ASP A 47 -5.43 9.24 -0.52
N LEU A 48 -5.34 9.94 -1.65
CA LEU A 48 -6.43 9.97 -2.64
C LEU A 48 -6.73 8.58 -3.23
N ILE A 49 -5.68 7.80 -3.55
CA ILE A 49 -5.84 6.43 -4.08
C ILE A 49 -6.43 5.52 -2.99
N HIS A 50 -5.93 5.63 -1.75
CA HIS A 50 -6.45 4.88 -0.60
C HIS A 50 -7.94 5.16 -0.37
N THR A 51 -8.30 6.44 -0.24
CA THR A 51 -9.68 6.85 0.08
C THR A 51 -10.65 6.45 -1.03
N SER A 52 -10.27 6.58 -2.30
CA SER A 52 -11.06 6.12 -3.45
C SER A 52 -11.30 4.60 -3.41
N PHE A 53 -10.23 3.83 -3.23
CA PHE A 53 -10.35 2.36 -3.14
C PHE A 53 -11.20 1.93 -1.95
N LEU A 54 -10.92 2.45 -0.75
CA LEU A 54 -11.68 2.13 0.45
C LEU A 54 -13.15 2.53 0.33
N ALA A 55 -13.46 3.69 -0.24
CA ALA A 55 -14.85 4.11 -0.49
C ALA A 55 -15.59 3.06 -1.34
N SER A 56 -14.97 2.59 -2.43
CA SER A 56 -15.56 1.56 -3.29
C SER A 56 -15.76 0.22 -2.57
N VAL A 57 -14.81 -0.16 -1.71
CA VAL A 57 -14.91 -1.40 -0.90
C VAL A 57 -16.03 -1.26 0.14
N TRP A 58 -16.16 -0.12 0.81
CA TRP A 58 -17.20 0.11 1.81
C TRP A 58 -18.59 0.22 1.23
N GLU A 59 -18.71 0.75 0.01
CA GLU A 59 -19.99 0.76 -0.71
C GLU A 59 -20.45 -0.67 -1.04
N ARG A 60 -19.53 -1.53 -1.51
CA ARG A 60 -19.82 -2.92 -1.86
C ARG A 60 -19.98 -3.83 -0.64
N TYR A 61 -19.20 -3.59 0.42
CA TYR A 61 -19.19 -4.39 1.65
C TYR A 61 -19.30 -3.51 2.90
N PRO A 62 -20.47 -2.88 3.18
CA PRO A 62 -20.62 -1.97 4.31
C PRO A 62 -20.29 -2.59 5.67
N SER A 63 -20.56 -3.89 5.84
CA SER A 63 -20.27 -4.63 7.06
C SER A 63 -18.78 -4.78 7.35
N TRP A 64 -17.90 -4.59 6.36
CA TRP A 64 -16.46 -4.70 6.53
C TRP A 64 -15.86 -3.45 7.18
N LYS A 65 -16.50 -2.29 7.04
CA LYS A 65 -16.03 -1.02 7.62
C LYS A 65 -15.78 -1.11 9.13
N THR A 66 -16.55 -1.94 9.84
CA THR A 66 -16.41 -2.19 11.28
C THR A 66 -15.57 -3.43 11.63
N ARG A 67 -15.27 -4.28 10.65
CA ARG A 67 -14.53 -5.55 10.84
C ARG A 67 -13.05 -5.45 10.47
N VAL A 68 -12.71 -4.57 9.53
CA VAL A 68 -11.32 -4.32 9.13
C VAL A 68 -10.63 -3.54 10.23
N ARG A 69 -9.66 -4.17 10.89
CA ARG A 69 -8.92 -3.62 12.04
C ARG A 69 -7.54 -3.10 11.69
N SER A 70 -7.03 -3.52 10.53
CA SER A 70 -5.76 -3.07 10.00
C SER A 70 -5.84 -3.09 8.47
N PRO A 71 -4.98 -2.34 7.79
CA PRO A 71 -4.98 -2.37 6.34
C PRO A 71 -4.51 -3.71 5.75
N THR A 72 -3.62 -4.41 6.43
CA THR A 72 -3.24 -5.79 6.07
C THR A 72 -4.41 -6.77 6.15
N HIS A 73 -5.37 -6.55 7.04
CA HIS A 73 -6.61 -7.34 7.09
C HIS A 73 -7.44 -7.12 5.81
N LEU A 74 -7.41 -5.92 5.23
CA LEU A 74 -8.12 -5.63 3.98
C LEU A 74 -7.53 -6.38 2.79
N LEU A 75 -6.19 -6.52 2.69
CA LEU A 75 -5.54 -7.35 1.66
C LEU A 75 -5.95 -8.83 1.73
N LEU A 76 -6.03 -9.37 2.94
CA LEU A 76 -6.43 -10.77 3.14
C LEU A 76 -7.87 -11.00 2.67
N LEU A 77 -8.76 -10.04 2.94
CA LEU A 77 -10.16 -10.09 2.51
C LEU A 77 -10.33 -9.83 1.00
N ALA A 78 -9.45 -9.02 0.42
CA ALA A 78 -9.43 -8.71 -1.01
C ALA A 78 -9.01 -9.89 -1.91
N GLY A 79 -8.50 -10.98 -1.33
CA GLY A 79 -8.19 -12.22 -2.03
C GLY A 79 -9.42 -13.00 -2.53
N THR A 80 -10.64 -12.51 -2.29
CA THR A 80 -11.88 -13.06 -2.85
C THR A 80 -12.06 -12.60 -4.30
N ASP A 81 -12.51 -13.49 -5.19
CA ASP A 81 -12.63 -13.26 -6.65
C ASP A 81 -13.26 -11.90 -7.04
N ASP A 82 -14.29 -11.45 -6.31
CA ASP A 82 -15.02 -10.20 -6.59
C ASP A 82 -14.22 -8.91 -6.37
N LEU A 83 -13.12 -8.97 -5.61
CA LEU A 83 -12.28 -7.82 -5.29
C LEU A 83 -10.89 -7.87 -5.93
N VAL A 84 -10.52 -9.00 -6.52
CA VAL A 84 -9.18 -9.20 -7.11
C VAL A 84 -8.86 -8.12 -8.14
N ALA A 85 -9.79 -7.81 -9.05
CA ALA A 85 -9.58 -6.81 -10.10
C ALA A 85 -9.42 -5.39 -9.54
N SER A 86 -10.29 -4.98 -8.60
CA SER A 86 -10.23 -3.67 -7.96
C SER A 86 -8.95 -3.52 -7.12
N THR A 87 -8.57 -4.57 -6.41
CA THR A 87 -7.35 -4.61 -5.59
C THR A 87 -6.10 -4.60 -6.45
N GLY A 88 -6.11 -5.32 -7.58
CA GLY A 88 -5.03 -5.29 -8.56
C GLY A 88 -4.83 -3.88 -9.14
N ARG A 89 -5.93 -3.19 -9.48
CA ARG A 89 -5.86 -1.78 -9.93
C ARG A 89 -5.30 -0.87 -8.85
N PHE A 90 -5.79 -1.00 -7.62
CA PHE A 90 -5.31 -0.25 -6.47
C PHE A 90 -3.80 -0.42 -6.26
N VAL A 91 -3.32 -1.66 -6.20
CA VAL A 91 -1.89 -1.97 -6.04
C VAL A 91 -1.09 -1.41 -7.23
N HIS A 92 -1.60 -1.53 -8.45
CA HIS A 92 -0.94 -0.98 -9.64
C HIS A 92 -0.82 0.55 -9.57
N GLU A 93 -1.90 1.27 -9.26
CA GLU A 93 -1.90 2.74 -9.13
C GLU A 93 -0.92 3.20 -8.05
N MET A 94 -0.93 2.53 -6.90
CA MET A 94 -0.01 2.81 -5.80
C MET A 94 1.45 2.58 -6.23
N LEU A 95 1.78 1.43 -6.81
CA LEU A 95 3.15 1.15 -7.24
C LEU A 95 3.61 2.08 -8.38
N THR A 96 2.72 2.44 -9.30
CA THR A 96 3.00 3.43 -10.36
C THR A 96 3.33 4.80 -9.78
N LEU A 97 2.57 5.23 -8.76
CA LEU A 97 2.85 6.46 -8.04
C LEU A 97 4.24 6.41 -7.38
N TRP A 98 4.62 5.28 -6.80
CA TRP A 98 5.96 5.11 -6.19
C TRP A 98 7.10 5.03 -7.20
N ASP A 99 6.85 4.52 -8.40
CA ASP A 99 7.82 4.53 -9.50
C ASP A 99 8.14 5.95 -9.97
N SER A 100 7.20 6.89 -9.81
CA SER A 100 7.41 8.30 -10.13
C SER A 100 8.19 9.09 -9.07
N ALA A 101 8.40 8.49 -7.90
CA ALA A 101 9.06 9.14 -6.79
C ALA A 101 10.59 9.01 -6.88
N PRO A 102 11.34 10.09 -6.57
CA PRO A 102 12.79 10.17 -6.75
C PRO A 102 13.58 9.13 -5.93
#